data_AF-A0A2S9YIY2-F1
#
_entry.id   AF-A0A2S9YIY2-F1
#
_cell.length_a   1.000
_cell.length_b   1.000
_cell.length_c   1.000
_cell.angle_alpha   90.00
_cell.angle_beta   90.00
_cell.angle_gamma   90.00
#
_symmetry.space_group_name_H-M   'P 1'
#
loop_
_entity.id
_entity.type
_entity.pdbx_description
1 polymer ?
#
loop_
_entity_poly.entity_id
_entity_poly.type
_entity_poly.pdbx_seq_one_letter_code
_entity_poly.pdbx_strand_id
1 'polypeptide(L)'
;MRAATRAGLMVPLLLVGCGGPLAALPIAQAVAAPEALAAPMEDGSVYVLTEGTALTAAATLKSMWRRKARSACQGEYMVLAERAAQSQRGGVVGSHVYEGFVRCISAEGMGINPDRDKIERANSAGG
;
A
#
# COMPACT_ATOMS: atom_id res chain seq x y z
N MET A 1 -45.18 59.93 -14.83
CA MET A 1 -45.77 60.24 -13.51
C MET A 1 -44.67 60.14 -12.46
N ARG A 2 -44.41 61.26 -11.75
CA ARG A 2 -43.85 61.50 -10.39
C ARG A 2 -42.88 60.44 -9.80
N ALA A 3 -41.59 60.76 -9.53
CA ALA A 3 -41.04 61.39 -8.30
C ALA A 3 -41.13 60.46 -7.08
N ALA A 4 -40.21 60.31 -6.12
CA ALA A 4 -39.03 61.05 -5.69
C ALA A 4 -38.26 60.20 -4.63
N THR A 5 -36.94 60.37 -4.58
CA THR A 5 -36.08 60.64 -3.39
C THR A 5 -36.31 59.88 -2.06
N ARG A 6 -35.26 59.22 -1.53
CA ARG A 6 -34.59 59.61 -0.27
C ARG A 6 -33.37 58.75 0.11
N ALA A 7 -32.28 59.46 0.38
CA ALA A 7 -31.14 59.01 1.15
C ALA A 7 -31.51 58.82 2.63
N GLY A 8 -30.85 57.85 3.29
CA GLY A 8 -30.96 57.61 4.73
C GLY A 8 -29.76 56.81 5.22
N LEU A 9 -28.73 57.52 5.66
CA LEU A 9 -27.67 57.04 6.56
C LEU A 9 -28.30 56.38 7.79
N MET A 10 -27.76 55.24 8.25
CA MET A 10 -27.30 55.07 9.64
C MET A 10 -26.84 53.63 9.87
N VAL A 11 -25.53 53.48 10.00
CA VAL A 11 -24.90 52.42 10.79
C VAL A 11 -25.08 52.80 12.27
N PRO A 12 -25.51 51.85 13.12
CA PRO A 12 -24.76 51.68 14.35
C PRO A 12 -24.43 50.21 14.65
N LEU A 13 -23.14 50.02 14.93
CA LEU A 13 -22.55 48.95 15.71
C LEU A 13 -23.41 48.56 16.92
N LEU A 14 -23.76 47.28 17.03
CA LEU A 14 -24.05 46.57 18.28
C LEU A 14 -23.20 45.28 18.23
N LEU A 15 -21.99 45.30 18.79
CA LEU A 15 -21.65 44.78 20.12
C LEU A 15 -22.04 43.31 20.36
N VAL A 16 -21.00 42.48 20.35
CA VAL A 16 -20.73 41.36 21.27
C VAL A 16 -21.67 40.15 21.19
N GLY A 17 -21.25 39.19 20.36
CA GLY A 17 -21.53 37.77 20.57
C GLY A 17 -20.22 37.00 20.56
N CYS A 18 -19.76 36.54 21.72
CA CYS A 18 -18.72 35.52 21.85
C CYS A 18 -19.18 34.23 21.18
N GLY A 19 -18.82 34.05 19.90
CA GLY A 19 -18.95 32.79 19.18
C GLY A 19 -17.60 32.47 18.59
N GLY A 20 -16.81 31.67 19.30
CA GLY A 20 -15.44 31.36 18.93
C GLY A 20 -15.33 30.80 17.51
N PRO A 21 -14.27 31.15 16.75
CA PRO A 21 -13.96 30.40 15.56
C PRO A 21 -13.51 29.01 16.01
N LEU A 22 -14.41 28.04 15.92
CA LEU A 22 -14.07 26.64 15.72
C LEU A 22 -13.34 26.54 14.37
N ALA A 23 -12.10 27.02 14.32
CA ALA A 23 -11.21 26.86 13.20
C ALA A 23 -10.69 25.42 13.22
N ALA A 24 -11.44 24.58 12.52
CA ALA A 24 -11.00 23.40 11.79
C ALA A 24 -9.66 22.80 12.23
N LEU A 25 -9.73 21.77 13.08
CA LEU A 25 -8.66 20.78 13.17
C LEU A 25 -8.48 20.17 11.77
N PRO A 26 -7.28 20.21 11.17
CA PRO A 26 -7.00 19.37 10.03
C PRO A 26 -7.01 17.93 10.53
N ILE A 27 -8.06 17.18 10.21
CA ILE A 27 -8.03 15.72 10.30
C ILE A 27 -7.03 15.27 9.24
N ALA A 28 -5.75 15.23 9.60
CA ALA A 28 -4.77 14.45 8.91
C ALA A 28 -5.20 12.99 9.05
N GLN A 29 -6.03 12.52 8.12
CA GLN A 29 -6.25 11.09 7.92
C GLN A 29 -4.96 10.51 7.35
N ALA A 30 -3.96 10.35 8.21
CA ALA A 30 -2.91 9.37 8.01
C ALA A 30 -3.57 8.00 8.16
N VAL A 31 -4.32 7.59 7.13
CA VAL A 31 -4.53 6.16 6.87
C VAL A 31 -3.19 5.68 6.34
N ALA A 32 -2.24 5.52 7.26
CA ALA A 32 -1.17 4.58 7.06
C ALA A 32 -1.89 3.23 6.96
N ALA A 33 -2.20 2.81 5.72
CA ALA A 33 -2.45 1.42 5.46
C ALA A 33 -1.28 0.68 6.10
N PRO A 34 -1.51 -0.29 7.00
CA PRO A 34 -0.43 -1.04 7.56
C PRO A 34 0.20 -1.80 6.38
N GLU A 35 1.26 -1.25 5.80
CA GLU A 35 2.34 -2.03 5.23
C GLU A 35 3.01 -2.74 6.39
N ALA A 36 2.25 -3.63 7.04
CA ALA A 36 2.82 -4.70 7.82
C ALA A 36 3.52 -5.60 6.80
N LEU A 37 4.76 -5.24 6.48
CA LEU A 37 5.82 -6.21 6.28
C LEU A 37 5.78 -7.08 7.53
N ALA A 38 4.92 -8.10 7.52
CA ALA A 38 4.73 -8.98 8.63
C ALA A 38 6.12 -9.53 8.99
N ALA A 39 6.56 -9.27 10.22
CA ALA A 39 7.76 -9.91 10.74
C ALA A 39 7.65 -11.41 10.45
N PRO A 40 8.75 -12.07 10.05
CA PRO A 40 8.71 -13.49 9.79
C PRO A 40 8.07 -14.21 10.98
N MET A 41 7.11 -15.09 10.71
CA MET A 41 6.56 -15.99 11.73
C MET A 41 7.69 -16.83 12.34
N GLU A 42 7.45 -17.46 13.49
CA GLU A 42 8.47 -18.30 14.16
C GLU A 42 9.07 -19.39 13.23
N ASP A 43 8.32 -19.82 12.21
CA ASP A 43 8.76 -20.76 11.17
C ASP A 43 9.62 -20.14 10.06
N GLY A 44 9.90 -18.83 10.12
CA GLY A 44 10.62 -18.06 9.11
C GLY A 44 9.79 -17.76 7.85
N SER A 45 8.46 -17.88 7.93
CA SER A 45 7.56 -17.55 6.82
C SER A 45 7.10 -16.09 6.88
N VAL A 46 6.94 -15.46 5.71
CA VAL A 46 6.51 -14.08 5.54
C VAL A 46 5.14 -14.06 4.90
N TYR A 47 4.19 -13.36 5.52
CA TYR A 47 2.88 -13.13 4.94
C TYR A 47 2.91 -11.96 3.95
N VAL A 48 2.34 -12.16 2.77
CA VAL A 48 2.27 -11.17 1.71
C VAL A 48 0.83 -11.02 1.25
N LEU A 49 0.34 -9.77 1.27
CA LEU A 49 -1.00 -9.39 0.85
C LEU A 49 -0.93 -8.28 -0.19
N THR A 50 -1.73 -8.42 -1.24
CA THR A 50 -2.01 -7.36 -2.22
C THR A 50 -3.50 -7.22 -2.44
N GLU A 51 -3.98 -5.99 -2.42
CA GLU A 51 -5.38 -5.65 -2.68
C GLU A 51 -5.49 -4.84 -3.97
N GLY A 52 -6.59 -5.05 -4.68
CA GLY A 52 -6.97 -4.31 -5.86
C GLY A 52 -8.46 -4.00 -5.84
N THR A 53 -8.85 -3.03 -6.67
CA THR A 53 -10.26 -2.65 -6.83
C THR A 53 -11.06 -3.77 -7.50
N ALA A 54 -12.39 -3.63 -7.53
CA ALA A 54 -13.30 -4.53 -8.26
C ALA A 54 -12.96 -4.73 -9.75
N LEU A 55 -12.22 -3.79 -10.36
CA LEU A 55 -11.80 -3.87 -11.77
C LEU A 55 -10.44 -4.56 -11.96
N THR A 56 -9.75 -4.92 -10.87
CA THR A 56 -8.40 -5.47 -10.96
C THR A 56 -8.46 -6.95 -11.34
N ALA A 57 -7.88 -7.29 -12.48
CA ALA A 57 -7.80 -8.67 -12.93
C ALA A 57 -6.96 -9.54 -11.96
N ALA A 58 -7.39 -10.78 -11.76
CA ALA A 58 -6.71 -11.73 -10.86
C ALA A 58 -5.23 -11.96 -11.24
N ALA A 59 -4.91 -12.00 -12.54
CA ALA A 59 -3.53 -12.14 -13.02
C ALA A 59 -2.65 -10.94 -12.63
N THR A 60 -3.21 -9.72 -12.68
CA THR A 60 -2.53 -8.50 -12.25
C THR A 60 -2.24 -8.54 -10.76
N LEU A 61 -3.22 -8.95 -9.94
CA LEU A 61 -3.04 -9.13 -8.50
C LEU A 61 -1.96 -10.15 -8.18
N LYS A 62 -1.98 -11.32 -8.83
CA LYS A 62 -0.91 -12.31 -8.66
C LYS A 62 0.45 -11.75 -9.04
N SER A 63 0.55 -10.96 -10.10
CA SER A 63 1.81 -10.32 -10.49
C SER A 63 2.28 -9.28 -9.47
N MET A 64 1.37 -8.47 -8.92
CA MET A 64 1.68 -7.53 -7.85
C MET A 64 2.16 -8.26 -6.60
N TRP A 65 1.47 -9.33 -6.23
CA TRP A 65 1.81 -10.18 -5.10
C TRP A 65 3.23 -10.76 -5.23
N ARG A 66 3.59 -11.30 -6.39
CA ARG A 66 4.94 -11.83 -6.65
C ARG A 66 6.03 -10.77 -6.50
N ARG A 67 5.78 -9.55 -6.99
CA ARG A 67 6.72 -8.43 -6.81
C ARG A 67 6.89 -8.07 -5.34
N LYS A 68 5.79 -8.03 -4.59
CA LYS A 68 5.80 -7.74 -3.16
C LYS A 68 6.53 -8.85 -2.37
N ALA A 69 6.33 -10.12 -2.71
CA ALA A 69 7.03 -11.25 -2.11
C ALA A 69 8.55 -11.21 -2.36
N ARG A 70 8.98 -10.96 -3.60
CA ARG A 70 10.40 -10.78 -3.94
C ARG A 70 11.02 -9.61 -3.17
N SER A 71 10.29 -8.49 -3.06
CA SER A 71 10.74 -7.33 -2.29
C SER A 71 10.87 -7.63 -0.80
N ALA A 72 9.90 -8.36 -0.23
CA ALA A 72 9.90 -8.72 1.18
C ALA A 72 11.07 -9.66 1.53
N CYS A 73 11.43 -10.57 0.61
CA CYS A 73 12.55 -11.48 0.77
C CYS A 73 13.90 -10.94 0.27
N GLN A 74 13.94 -9.73 -0.29
CA GLN A 74 15.13 -9.14 -0.91
C GLN A 74 15.80 -10.09 -1.92
N GLY A 75 15.01 -10.92 -2.62
CA GLY A 75 15.54 -12.02 -3.41
C GLY A 75 14.51 -13.09 -3.75
N GLU A 76 15.00 -14.32 -3.94
CA GLU A 76 14.15 -15.45 -4.26
C GLU A 76 13.36 -15.95 -3.03
N TYR A 77 12.20 -16.53 -3.30
CA TYR A 77 11.30 -17.02 -2.27
C TYR A 77 10.60 -18.30 -2.73
N MET A 78 10.23 -19.13 -1.77
CA MET A 78 9.37 -20.31 -1.97
C MET A 78 7.95 -19.99 -1.52
N VAL A 79 6.95 -20.34 -2.34
CA VAL A 79 5.54 -20.19 -1.95
C VAL A 79 5.12 -21.37 -1.09
N LEU A 80 4.59 -21.08 0.10
CA LEU A 80 4.05 -22.10 1.01
C LEU A 80 2.55 -22.26 0.82
N ALA A 81 1.84 -21.13 0.72
CA ALA A 81 0.41 -21.09 0.48
C ALA A 81 0.06 -19.79 -0.27
N GLU A 82 -0.90 -19.86 -1.19
CA GLU A 82 -1.47 -18.67 -1.84
C GLU A 82 -2.97 -18.85 -2.04
N ARG A 83 -3.72 -17.75 -1.94
CA ARG A 83 -5.16 -17.72 -2.24
C ARG A 83 -5.56 -16.39 -2.87
N ALA A 84 -6.51 -16.46 -3.79
CA ALA A 84 -7.28 -15.31 -4.24
C ALA A 84 -8.56 -15.23 -3.41
N ALA A 85 -8.88 -14.04 -2.91
CA ALA A 85 -10.09 -13.76 -2.16
C ALA A 85 -10.80 -12.55 -2.77
N GLN A 86 -12.08 -12.42 -2.45
CA GLN A 86 -12.91 -11.31 -2.89
C GLN A 86 -13.70 -10.78 -1.69
N SER A 87 -13.65 -9.47 -1.47
CA SER A 87 -14.49 -8.80 -0.49
C SER A 87 -15.82 -8.47 -1.15
N GLN A 88 -16.93 -8.99 -0.61
CA GLN A 88 -18.28 -8.66 -1.05
C GLN A 88 -19.00 -7.90 0.07
N ARG A 89 -19.61 -6.76 -0.28
CA ARG A 89 -20.45 -5.98 0.64
C ARG A 89 -21.78 -5.69 -0.04
N GLY A 90 -22.87 -6.24 0.50
CA GLY A 90 -24.21 -6.05 -0.05
C GLY A 90 -24.41 -6.62 -1.45
N GLY A 91 -23.77 -7.75 -1.80
CA GLY A 91 -23.86 -8.37 -3.12
C GLY A 91 -23.01 -7.69 -4.21
N VAL A 92 -22.33 -6.59 -3.87
CA VAL A 92 -21.36 -5.93 -4.75
C VAL A 92 -19.96 -6.37 -4.34
N VAL A 93 -19.18 -6.80 -5.33
CA VAL A 93 -17.74 -7.03 -5.19
C VAL A 93 -17.05 -5.69 -4.91
N GLY A 94 -16.53 -5.52 -3.70
CA GLY A 94 -15.87 -4.29 -3.27
C GLY A 94 -14.38 -4.27 -3.58
N SER A 95 -13.69 -5.39 -3.40
CA SER A 95 -12.26 -5.51 -3.70
C SER A 95 -11.85 -6.95 -3.96
N HIS A 96 -10.74 -7.10 -4.68
CA HIS A 96 -10.08 -8.38 -4.91
C HIS A 96 -8.77 -8.38 -4.15
N VAL A 97 -8.48 -9.49 -3.49
CA VAL A 97 -7.28 -9.67 -2.68
C VAL A 97 -6.54 -10.91 -3.14
N TYR A 98 -5.22 -10.84 -3.08
CA TYR A 98 -4.34 -11.97 -3.31
C TYR A 98 -3.34 -12.02 -2.16
N GLU A 99 -3.33 -13.14 -1.45
CA GLU A 99 -2.58 -13.29 -0.22
C GLU A 99 -1.90 -14.66 -0.15
N GLY A 100 -0.87 -14.76 0.66
CA GLY A 100 -0.14 -16.00 0.82
C GLY A 100 1.04 -15.89 1.78
N PHE A 101 1.63 -17.04 2.07
CA PHE A 101 2.84 -17.19 2.88
C PHE A 101 3.99 -17.63 1.99
N VAL A 102 5.14 -16.98 2.17
CA VAL A 102 6.38 -17.31 1.46
C VAL A 102 7.50 -17.57 2.45
N ARG A 103 8.51 -18.33 2.05
CA ARG A 103 9.77 -18.47 2.80
C ARG A 103 10.90 -17.89 1.98
N CYS A 104 11.68 -16.98 2.56
CA CYS A 104 12.79 -16.36 1.86
C CYS A 104 13.94 -17.37 1.69
N ILE A 105 14.52 -17.42 0.49
CA ILE A 105 15.62 -18.31 0.19
C ILE A 105 16.92 -17.50 0.31
N SER A 106 17.74 -17.78 1.34
CA SER A 106 19.09 -17.21 1.40
C SER A 106 19.92 -17.77 0.24
N ALA A 107 20.73 -16.90 -0.40
CA ALA A 107 21.69 -17.32 -1.43
C ALA A 107 22.66 -18.39 -0.91
N GLU A 108 22.94 -18.39 0.39
CA GLU A 108 23.76 -19.41 1.07
C GLU A 108 23.13 -20.81 0.99
N GLY A 109 21.80 -20.89 0.97
CA GLY A 109 21.04 -22.14 0.83
C GLY A 109 20.93 -22.65 -0.60
N MET A 110 21.26 -21.84 -1.61
CA MET A 110 21.24 -22.22 -3.03
C MET A 110 22.59 -22.68 -3.56
N GLY A 111 23.65 -22.67 -2.74
CA GLY A 111 24.99 -23.11 -3.16
C GLY A 111 25.64 -22.23 -4.22
N ILE A 112 25.07 -21.05 -4.52
CA ILE A 112 25.65 -20.07 -5.43
C ILE A 112 26.71 -19.31 -4.63
N ASN A 113 27.96 -19.77 -4.72
CA ASN A 113 29.10 -19.03 -4.20
C ASN A 113 29.61 -18.13 -5.35
N PRO A 114 29.26 -16.83 -5.38
CA PRO A 114 29.58 -15.94 -6.50
C PRO A 114 31.09 -15.78 -6.74
N ASP A 115 31.91 -16.15 -5.75
CA ASP A 115 33.37 -16.17 -5.87
C ASP A 115 33.85 -17.37 -6.72
N ARG A 116 33.23 -18.55 -6.55
CA ARG A 116 33.58 -19.76 -7.29
C ARG A 116 33.27 -19.62 -8.78
N ASP A 117 32.11 -19.05 -9.12
CA ASP A 117 31.71 -18.83 -10.51
C ASP A 117 32.60 -17.82 -11.24
N LYS A 118 33.19 -16.85 -10.51
CA LYS A 118 34.17 -15.91 -11.07
C LYS A 118 35.52 -16.58 -11.33
N ILE A 119 35.98 -17.43 -10.43
CA ILE A 119 37.23 -18.19 -10.57
C ILE A 119 37.13 -19.15 -11.76
N GLU A 120 36.03 -19.88 -11.91
CA GLU A 120 35.84 -20.80 -13.03
C GLU A 120 35.81 -20.06 -14.39
N ARG A 121 35.12 -18.92 -14.47
CA ARG A 121 35.10 -18.10 -15.70
C ARG A 121 36.46 -17.49 -16.03
N ALA A 122 37.22 -17.06 -15.02
CA ALA A 122 38.58 -16.54 -15.22
C ALA A 122 39.52 -17.63 -15.76
N ASN A 123 39.38 -18.87 -15.29
CA ASN A 123 40.16 -20.01 -15.77
C ASN A 123 39.74 -20.47 -17.18
N SER A 124 38.46 -20.38 -17.54
CA SER A 124 37.99 -20.75 -18.89
C SER A 124 38.29 -19.71 -19.98
N ALA A 125 38.60 -18.46 -19.63
CA ALA A 125 38.92 -17.40 -20.58
C ALA A 125 40.42 -17.28 -20.90
N GLY A 126 41.27 -18.05 -20.23
CA GLY A 126 42.74 -18.02 -20.38
C GLY A 126 43.36 -19.25 -21.04
N GLY A 127 42.56 -20.12 -21.66
CA GLY A 127 43.00 -21.34 -22.36
C GLY A 127 43.09 -21.19 -23.86
#